data_AF-A0A8X8G8A8-F1
#
_entry.id   AF-A0A8X8G8A8-F1
#
_cell.length_a   1.000
_cell.length_b   1.000
_cell.length_c   1.000
_cell.angle_alpha   90.00
_cell.angle_beta   90.00
_cell.angle_gamma   90.00
#
_symmetry.space_group_name_H-M   'P 1'
#
loop_
_entity.id
_entity.type
_entity.pdbx_description
1 polymer ?
#
loop_
_entity_poly.entity_id
_entity_poly.type
_entity_poly.pdbx_seq_one_letter_code
_entity_poly.pdbx_strand_id
1 'polypeptide(L)'
;GQTPRYYYMGPMFRHERPQKGRYRQFHQLGVEVFGLPAAGTDAEVIALSARILRAAGVTASLQINSLGSPAARIHYRTLLLDYLRPRRGVLCADCRERMERNPLRVLDCKVPACQEIARMAPHLVDHLDEDSAAHFASLQSLLTALDIPYLVNHSLVRGLDYYNRTVFEWVTDALGAQGTVLAGGRYDGLVAQL
;
A
#
# COMPACT_ATOMS: atom_id res chain seq x y z
N GLY A 1 24.25 17.49 -2.17
CA GLY A 1 24.26 16.94 -0.80
C GLY A 1 24.11 15.43 -0.87
N GLN A 2 24.63 14.69 0.11
CA GLN A 2 24.46 13.23 0.19
C GLN A 2 22.99 12.83 0.00
N THR A 3 22.76 11.78 -0.77
CA THR A 3 21.43 11.21 -0.98
C THR A 3 21.19 10.14 0.09
N PRO A 4 20.35 10.40 1.10
CA PRO A 4 20.29 9.56 2.29
C PRO A 4 19.45 8.29 2.02
N ARG A 5 20.14 7.27 1.51
CA ARG A 5 19.65 5.90 1.34
C ARG A 5 20.18 5.04 2.48
N TYR A 6 19.29 4.37 3.20
CA TYR A 6 19.62 3.52 4.34
C TYR A 6 19.02 2.14 4.16
N TYR A 7 19.60 1.16 4.84
CA TYR A 7 19.00 -0.16 4.99
C TYR A 7 19.20 -0.66 6.42
N TYR A 8 18.36 -1.59 6.83
CA TYR A 8 18.48 -2.28 8.11
C TYR A 8 18.03 -3.73 7.98
N MET A 9 18.55 -4.59 8.86
CA MET A 9 18.09 -5.96 8.99
C MET A 9 18.09 -6.35 10.45
N GLY A 10 16.98 -6.89 10.96
CA GLY A 10 16.90 -7.24 12.37
C GLY A 10 15.55 -7.80 12.81
N PRO A 11 15.46 -8.19 14.09
CA PRO A 11 14.22 -8.71 14.67
C PRO A 11 13.21 -7.59 14.91
N MET A 12 11.94 -7.91 14.63
CA MET A 12 10.76 -7.08 14.85
C MET A 12 9.78 -7.84 15.72
N PHE A 13 9.05 -7.11 16.57
CA PHE A 13 8.13 -7.69 17.55
C PHE A 13 6.73 -7.11 17.37
N ARG A 14 5.72 -7.98 17.37
CA ARG A 14 4.31 -7.55 17.36
C ARG A 14 3.45 -8.45 18.24
N HIS A 15 2.56 -7.82 18.99
CA HIS A 15 1.60 -8.53 19.82
C HIS A 15 0.36 -8.89 19.00
N GLU A 16 0.40 -10.05 18.34
CA GLU A 16 -0.72 -10.59 17.57
C GLU A 16 -1.11 -12.00 18.04
N ARG A 17 -2.36 -12.40 17.74
CA ARG A 17 -2.81 -13.79 17.93
C ARG A 17 -1.98 -14.72 17.02
N PRO A 18 -1.45 -15.85 17.52
CA PRO A 18 -0.68 -16.78 16.70
C PRO A 18 -1.49 -17.26 15.49
N GLN A 19 -0.92 -17.13 14.30
CA GLN A 19 -1.48 -17.63 13.04
C GLN A 19 -0.33 -18.16 12.19
N LYS A 20 -0.61 -19.09 11.28
CA LYS A 20 0.41 -19.62 10.36
C LYS A 20 1.07 -18.46 9.59
N GLY A 21 2.41 -18.38 9.62
CA GLY A 21 3.16 -17.29 8.99
C GLY A 21 3.21 -15.96 9.78
N ARG A 22 2.53 -15.86 10.92
CA ARG A 22 2.54 -14.67 11.79
C ARG A 22 3.18 -14.97 13.14
N TYR A 23 4.48 -14.72 13.21
CA TYR A 23 5.26 -14.82 14.42
C TYR A 23 5.17 -13.55 15.27
N ARG A 24 5.29 -13.71 16.60
CA ARG A 24 5.42 -12.59 17.55
C ARG A 24 6.78 -11.91 17.45
N GLN A 25 7.83 -12.68 17.11
CA GLN A 25 9.14 -12.19 16.70
C GLN A 25 9.41 -12.69 15.27
N PHE A 26 9.80 -11.80 14.38
CA PHE A 26 10.15 -12.10 12.99
C PHE A 26 11.31 -11.21 12.56
N HIS A 27 11.95 -11.50 11.42
CA HIS A 27 13.04 -10.68 10.90
C HIS A 27 12.55 -9.88 9.70
N GLN A 28 13.02 -8.63 9.59
CA GLN A 28 12.79 -7.80 8.41
C GLN A 28 14.11 -7.25 7.89
N LEU A 29 14.19 -7.17 6.57
CA LEU A 29 15.10 -6.30 5.84
C LEU A 29 14.28 -5.10 5.35
N GLY A 30 14.77 -3.89 5.58
CA GLY A 30 14.14 -2.66 5.11
C GLY A 30 15.14 -1.73 4.45
N VAL A 31 14.63 -0.88 3.57
CA VAL A 31 15.37 0.16 2.87
C VAL A 31 14.56 1.44 2.96
N GLU A 32 15.21 2.54 3.31
CA GLU A 32 14.57 3.85 3.45
C GLU A 32 15.34 4.88 2.62
N VAL A 33 14.62 5.75 1.91
CA VAL A 33 15.20 6.85 1.15
C VAL A 33 14.53 8.15 1.57
N PHE A 34 15.33 9.11 2.04
CA PHE A 34 14.81 10.39 2.55
C PHE A 34 15.13 11.56 1.62
N GLY A 35 14.30 12.60 1.68
CA GLY A 35 14.57 13.89 1.02
C GLY A 35 14.48 13.89 -0.51
N LEU A 36 14.00 12.80 -1.14
CA LEU A 36 13.81 12.70 -2.58
C LEU A 36 12.32 12.57 -2.95
N PRO A 37 11.71 13.59 -3.57
CA PRO A 37 10.27 13.60 -3.86
C PRO A 37 9.88 12.98 -5.21
N ALA A 38 10.86 12.66 -6.06
CA ALA A 38 10.61 12.21 -7.42
C ALA A 38 10.17 10.74 -7.48
N ALA A 39 9.25 10.42 -8.39
CA ALA A 39 8.80 9.04 -8.65
C ALA A 39 9.94 8.09 -9.06
N GLY A 40 11.05 8.63 -9.56
CA GLY A 40 12.28 7.87 -9.82
C GLY A 40 12.82 7.14 -8.59
N THR A 41 12.68 7.73 -7.40
CA THR A 41 13.08 7.08 -6.14
C THR A 41 12.16 5.91 -5.78
N ASP A 42 10.86 6.07 -6.01
CA ASP A 42 9.87 5.01 -5.78
C ASP A 42 10.14 3.83 -6.73
N ALA A 43 10.40 4.12 -8.01
CA ALA A 43 10.79 3.13 -9.00
C ALA A 43 12.13 2.44 -8.64
N GLU A 44 13.11 3.18 -8.14
CA GLU A 44 14.40 2.64 -7.68
C GLU A 44 14.21 1.61 -6.55
N VAL A 45 13.39 1.93 -5.54
CA VAL A 45 13.09 1.02 -4.41
C VAL A 45 12.33 -0.22 -4.89
N ILE A 46 11.35 -0.04 -5.78
CA ILE A 46 10.61 -1.17 -6.36
C ILE A 46 11.55 -2.07 -7.19
N ALA A 47 12.42 -1.50 -8.01
CA ALA A 47 13.39 -2.24 -8.82
C ALA A 47 14.40 -3.00 -7.95
N LEU A 48 14.88 -2.38 -6.85
CA LEU A 48 15.71 -3.07 -5.86
C LEU A 48 14.97 -4.27 -5.26
N SER A 49 13.71 -4.10 -4.88
CA SER A 49 12.91 -5.19 -4.32
C SER A 49 12.68 -6.34 -5.32
N ALA A 50 12.45 -6.02 -6.60
CA ALA A 50 12.35 -7.02 -7.67
C ALA A 50 13.64 -7.83 -7.83
N ARG A 51 14.80 -7.16 -7.77
CA ARG A 51 16.12 -7.80 -7.83
C ARG A 51 16.38 -8.72 -6.64
N ILE A 52 16.01 -8.28 -5.43
CA ILE A 52 16.14 -9.09 -4.21
C ILE A 52 15.29 -10.35 -4.31
N LEU A 53 14.02 -10.24 -4.71
CA LEU A 53 13.12 -11.39 -4.87
C LEU A 53 13.63 -12.37 -5.92
N ARG A 54 14.12 -11.86 -7.07
CA ARG A 54 14.73 -12.68 -8.11
C ARG A 54 15.97 -13.41 -7.61
N ALA A 55 16.87 -12.72 -6.91
CA ALA A 55 18.06 -13.32 -6.34
C ALA A 55 17.74 -14.40 -5.28
N ALA A 56 16.64 -14.23 -4.55
CA ALA A 56 16.14 -15.21 -3.59
C ALA A 56 15.34 -16.36 -4.23
N GLY A 57 15.12 -16.35 -5.55
CA GLY A 57 14.32 -17.37 -6.26
C GLY A 57 12.82 -17.30 -5.94
N VAL A 58 12.31 -16.17 -5.46
CA VAL A 58 10.91 -15.99 -5.09
C VAL A 58 10.11 -15.45 -6.27
N THR A 59 9.07 -16.17 -6.66
CA THR A 59 8.11 -15.71 -7.68
C THR A 59 6.95 -14.97 -7.02
N ALA A 60 6.79 -13.70 -7.38
CA ALA A 60 5.73 -12.83 -6.89
C ALA A 60 5.34 -11.80 -7.95
N SER A 61 4.12 -11.27 -7.86
CA SER A 61 3.60 -10.22 -8.72
C SER A 61 3.55 -8.89 -8.00
N LEU A 62 3.99 -7.81 -8.66
CA LEU A 62 3.93 -6.46 -8.13
C LEU A 62 2.50 -5.90 -8.26
N GLN A 63 1.99 -5.36 -7.16
CA GLN A 63 0.78 -4.55 -7.12
C GLN A 63 1.14 -3.16 -6.63
N ILE A 64 0.63 -2.12 -7.29
CA ILE A 64 0.84 -0.72 -6.94
C ILE A 64 -0.48 0.01 -6.77
N ASN A 65 -0.46 1.11 -6.01
CA ASN A 65 -1.55 2.07 -5.92
C ASN A 65 -1.00 3.45 -5.54
N SER A 66 -1.82 4.49 -5.65
CA SER A 66 -1.52 5.82 -5.12
C SER A 66 -2.56 6.22 -4.08
N LEU A 67 -2.10 6.60 -2.89
CA LEU A 67 -2.93 7.13 -1.82
C LEU A 67 -3.06 8.67 -1.84
N GLY A 68 -2.59 9.29 -2.93
CA GLY A 68 -2.65 10.74 -3.17
C GLY A 68 -1.94 11.60 -2.12
N SER A 69 -2.17 12.90 -2.22
CA SER A 69 -1.85 13.85 -1.15
C SER A 69 -2.82 13.70 0.03
N PRO A 70 -2.49 14.26 1.22
CA PRO A 70 -3.44 14.35 2.32
C PRO A 70 -4.77 15.03 1.92
N ALA A 71 -4.72 16.05 1.06
CA ALA A 71 -5.92 16.76 0.60
C ALA A 71 -6.81 15.87 -0.29
N ALA A 72 -6.22 15.19 -1.28
CA ALA A 72 -6.94 14.24 -2.12
C ALA A 72 -7.56 13.10 -1.28
N ARG A 73 -6.85 12.63 -0.26
CA ARG A 73 -7.36 11.60 0.66
C ARG A 73 -8.55 12.08 1.49
N ILE A 74 -8.53 13.33 1.97
CA ILE A 74 -9.67 13.93 2.69
C ILE A 74 -10.89 13.99 1.76
N HIS A 75 -10.71 14.45 0.53
CA HIS A 75 -11.81 14.51 -0.45
C HIS A 75 -12.38 13.11 -0.74
N TYR A 76 -11.50 12.15 -1.04
CA TYR A 76 -11.90 10.77 -1.30
C TYR A 76 -12.57 10.10 -0.10
N ARG A 77 -12.14 10.40 1.13
CA ARG A 77 -12.78 9.90 2.35
C ARG A 77 -14.26 10.25 2.38
N THR A 78 -14.63 11.47 2.00
CA THR A 78 -16.03 11.90 1.94
C THR A 78 -16.81 11.09 0.91
N LEU A 79 -16.27 10.95 -0.31
CA LEU A 79 -16.89 10.15 -1.38
C LEU A 79 -17.10 8.68 -0.95
N LEU A 80 -16.09 8.09 -0.32
CA LEU A 80 -16.16 6.72 0.16
C LEU A 80 -17.18 6.55 1.28
N LEU A 81 -17.29 7.52 2.20
CA LEU A 81 -18.31 7.50 3.25
C LEU A 81 -19.72 7.59 2.69
N ASP A 82 -19.96 8.48 1.73
CA ASP A 82 -21.27 8.63 1.10
C ASP A 82 -21.66 7.37 0.30
N TYR A 83 -20.67 6.69 -0.29
CA TYR A 83 -20.85 5.38 -0.89
C TYR A 83 -21.15 4.27 0.14
N LEU A 84 -20.45 4.23 1.28
CA LEU A 84 -20.57 3.15 2.27
C LEU A 84 -21.78 3.29 3.18
N ARG A 85 -22.21 4.50 3.56
CA ARG A 85 -23.30 4.75 4.52
C ARG A 85 -24.61 4.04 4.15
N PRO A 86 -25.13 4.11 2.91
CA PRO A 86 -26.34 3.37 2.53
C PRO A 86 -26.16 1.84 2.58
N ARG A 87 -24.91 1.36 2.51
CA ARG A 87 -24.54 -0.07 2.49
C ARG A 87 -24.12 -0.60 3.86
N ARG A 88 -24.21 0.22 4.92
CA ARG A 88 -23.77 -0.12 6.29
C ARG A 88 -24.36 -1.43 6.81
N GLY A 89 -25.61 -1.75 6.45
CA GLY A 89 -26.27 -2.99 6.88
C GLY A 89 -25.64 -4.27 6.32
N VAL A 90 -24.92 -4.18 5.21
CA VAL A 90 -24.27 -5.33 4.54
C VAL A 90 -22.79 -5.49 4.96
N LEU A 91 -22.20 -4.43 5.52
CA LEU A 91 -20.83 -4.49 6.03
C LEU A 91 -20.72 -5.41 7.26
N CYS A 92 -19.62 -6.15 7.34
CA CYS A 92 -19.27 -6.94 8.54
C CYS A 92 -19.04 -6.02 9.76
N ALA A 93 -19.05 -6.60 10.97
CA ALA A 93 -18.90 -5.84 12.22
C ALA A 93 -17.67 -4.92 12.21
N ASP A 94 -16.50 -5.47 11.89
CA ASP A 94 -15.26 -4.70 11.80
C ASP A 94 -15.34 -3.56 10.77
N CYS A 95 -15.97 -3.79 9.61
CA CYS A 95 -16.09 -2.76 8.58
C CYS A 95 -17.03 -1.64 8.98
N ARG A 96 -18.06 -1.92 9.79
CA ARG A 96 -18.93 -0.86 10.35
C ARG A 96 -18.14 0.07 11.27
N GLU A 97 -17.22 -0.47 12.08
CA GLU A 97 -16.34 0.33 12.93
C GLU A 97 -15.25 1.06 12.13
N ARG A 98 -14.62 0.37 11.18
CA ARG A 98 -13.60 0.95 10.29
C ARG A 98 -14.16 2.10 9.48
N MET A 99 -15.39 1.99 8.98
CA MET A 99 -16.07 3.05 8.23
C MET A 99 -16.03 4.38 8.99
N GLU A 100 -16.29 4.38 10.30
CA GLU A 100 -16.27 5.60 11.11
C GLU A 100 -14.84 6.11 11.37
N ARG A 101 -13.89 5.22 11.66
CA ARG A 101 -12.51 5.60 12.02
C ARG A 101 -11.64 5.90 10.80
N ASN A 102 -11.46 4.91 9.93
CA ASN A 102 -10.71 5.00 8.69
C ASN A 102 -11.42 4.17 7.59
N PRO A 103 -12.31 4.79 6.80
CA PRO A 103 -13.14 4.08 5.84
C PRO A 103 -12.33 3.43 4.71
N LEU A 104 -11.09 3.88 4.45
CA LEU A 104 -10.22 3.22 3.48
C LEU A 104 -10.01 1.75 3.87
N ARG A 105 -9.91 1.44 5.17
CA ARG A 105 -9.74 0.06 5.69
C ARG A 105 -10.94 -0.86 5.44
N VAL A 106 -12.03 -0.35 4.87
CA VAL A 106 -13.12 -1.20 4.35
C VAL A 106 -12.71 -1.84 3.02
N LEU A 107 -11.88 -1.17 2.22
CA LEU A 107 -11.44 -1.63 0.90
C LEU A 107 -10.53 -2.87 0.96
N ASP A 108 -9.81 -3.07 2.07
CA ASP A 108 -8.91 -4.21 2.28
C ASP A 108 -9.58 -5.42 2.98
N CYS A 109 -10.88 -5.33 3.25
CA CYS A 109 -11.60 -6.38 3.97
C CYS A 109 -11.54 -7.72 3.22
N LYS A 110 -11.47 -8.83 3.97
CA LYS A 110 -11.44 -10.19 3.43
C LYS A 110 -12.78 -10.92 3.53
N VAL A 111 -13.83 -10.26 4.06
CA VAL A 111 -15.18 -10.83 4.12
C VAL A 111 -15.83 -10.68 2.74
N PRO A 112 -16.36 -11.76 2.13
CA PRO A 112 -16.88 -11.73 0.75
C PRO A 112 -17.90 -10.61 0.49
N ALA A 113 -18.86 -10.41 1.39
CA ALA A 113 -19.85 -9.33 1.26
C ALA A 113 -19.21 -7.93 1.23
N CYS A 114 -18.17 -7.70 2.05
CA CYS A 114 -17.43 -6.44 2.04
C CYS A 114 -16.57 -6.29 0.78
N GLN A 115 -15.98 -7.39 0.28
CA GLN A 115 -15.17 -7.38 -0.93
C GLN A 115 -16.00 -6.98 -2.15
N GLU A 116 -17.24 -7.47 -2.25
CA GLU A 116 -18.13 -7.09 -3.36
C GLU A 116 -18.50 -5.59 -3.30
N ILE A 117 -18.77 -5.06 -2.09
CA ILE A 117 -19.00 -3.63 -1.90
C ILE A 117 -17.75 -2.82 -2.25
N ALA A 118 -16.56 -3.26 -1.82
CA ALA A 118 -15.30 -2.56 -2.07
C ALA A 118 -14.94 -2.54 -3.55
N ARG A 119 -15.23 -3.61 -4.30
CA ARG A 119 -15.00 -3.71 -5.75
C ARG A 119 -15.77 -2.65 -6.53
N MET A 120 -16.93 -2.24 -6.03
CA MET A 120 -17.82 -1.25 -6.65
C MET A 120 -17.64 0.16 -6.06
N ALA A 121 -16.70 0.34 -5.12
CA ALA A 121 -16.43 1.64 -4.52
C ALA A 121 -15.69 2.57 -5.50
N PRO A 122 -15.86 3.91 -5.38
CA PRO A 122 -15.05 4.85 -6.15
C PRO A 122 -13.56 4.59 -5.88
N HIS A 123 -12.70 4.77 -6.89
CA HIS A 123 -11.27 4.53 -6.72
C HIS A 123 -10.53 5.84 -6.42
N LEU A 124 -9.64 5.81 -5.42
CA LEU A 124 -8.86 6.99 -5.04
C LEU A 124 -8.00 7.54 -6.19
N VAL A 125 -7.54 6.66 -7.09
CA VAL A 125 -6.73 7.06 -8.25
C VAL A 125 -7.48 7.97 -9.23
N ASP A 126 -8.82 7.90 -9.26
CA ASP A 126 -9.67 8.74 -10.13
C ASP A 126 -9.92 10.13 -9.50
N HIS A 127 -9.46 10.34 -8.27
CA HIS A 127 -9.68 11.55 -7.47
C HIS A 127 -8.36 12.13 -6.93
N LEU A 128 -7.24 11.84 -7.59
CA LEU A 128 -5.94 12.40 -7.24
C LEU A 128 -5.86 13.88 -7.60
N ASP A 129 -5.12 14.64 -6.80
CA ASP A 129 -4.60 15.95 -7.22
C ASP A 129 -3.62 15.80 -8.40
N GLU A 130 -3.45 16.87 -9.17
CA GLU A 130 -2.61 16.90 -10.38
C GLU A 130 -1.19 16.39 -10.13
N ASP A 131 -0.55 16.85 -9.04
CA ASP A 131 0.81 16.44 -8.67
C ASP A 131 0.88 14.93 -8.37
N SER A 132 -0.09 14.40 -7.62
CA SER A 132 -0.13 12.97 -7.28
C SER A 132 -0.47 12.09 -8.48
N ALA A 133 -1.30 12.58 -9.40
CA ALA A 133 -1.61 11.92 -10.66
C ALA A 133 -0.38 11.87 -11.57
N ALA A 134 0.31 13.01 -11.75
CA ALA A 134 1.55 13.10 -12.51
C ALA A 134 2.66 12.21 -11.92
N HIS A 135 2.80 12.21 -10.59
CA HIS A 135 3.75 11.34 -9.90
C HIS A 135 3.45 9.85 -10.15
N PHE A 136 2.17 9.45 -10.05
CA PHE A 136 1.79 8.05 -10.25
C PHE A 136 1.91 7.61 -11.71
N ALA A 137 1.62 8.50 -12.67
CA ALA A 137 1.86 8.24 -14.09
C ALA A 137 3.36 8.13 -14.41
N SER A 138 4.20 8.97 -13.80
CA SER A 138 5.65 8.90 -13.93
C SER A 138 6.19 7.57 -13.39
N LEU A 139 5.72 7.12 -12.21
CA LEU A 139 6.07 5.81 -11.67
C LEU A 139 5.72 4.67 -12.64
N GLN A 140 4.48 4.66 -13.15
CA GLN A 140 4.00 3.65 -14.10
C GLN A 140 4.87 3.60 -15.36
N SER A 141 5.23 4.77 -15.91
CA SER A 141 6.12 4.87 -17.07
C SER A 141 7.51 4.31 -16.79
N LEU A 142 8.09 4.64 -15.63
CA LEU A 142 9.40 4.14 -15.21
C LEU A 142 9.41 2.62 -14.99
N LEU A 143 8.37 2.06 -14.37
CA LEU A 143 8.25 0.61 -14.19
C LEU A 143 8.14 -0.12 -15.54
N THR A 144 7.37 0.43 -16.48
CA THR A 144 7.31 -0.07 -17.86
C THR A 144 8.67 -0.01 -18.54
N ALA A 145 9.41 1.10 -18.41
CA ALA A 145 10.75 1.25 -18.99
C ALA A 145 11.80 0.32 -18.37
N LEU A 146 11.57 -0.18 -17.15
CA LEU A 146 12.41 -1.15 -16.46
C LEU A 146 11.99 -2.60 -16.70
N ASP A 147 10.98 -2.85 -17.54
CA ASP A 147 10.37 -4.17 -17.77
C ASP A 147 9.89 -4.84 -16.47
N ILE A 148 9.35 -4.04 -15.55
CA ILE A 148 8.78 -4.53 -14.28
C ILE A 148 7.25 -4.57 -14.44
N PRO A 149 6.64 -5.76 -14.67
CA PRO A 149 5.19 -5.87 -14.79
C PRO A 149 4.52 -5.56 -13.44
N TYR A 150 3.42 -4.82 -13.48
CA TYR A 150 2.64 -4.47 -12.30
C TYR A 150 1.13 -4.52 -12.56
N LEU A 151 0.37 -4.63 -11.49
CA LEU A 151 -1.08 -4.45 -11.48
C LEU A 151 -1.45 -3.26 -10.61
N VAL A 152 -2.35 -2.40 -11.09
CA VAL A 152 -2.93 -1.35 -10.24
C VAL A 152 -4.02 -1.98 -9.38
N ASN A 153 -3.83 -1.97 -8.06
CA ASN A 153 -4.79 -2.51 -7.10
C ASN A 153 -5.42 -1.39 -6.29
N HIS A 154 -6.64 -0.97 -6.64
CA HIS A 154 -7.35 0.10 -5.94
C HIS A 154 -7.73 -0.23 -4.48
N SER A 155 -7.78 -1.52 -4.14
CA SER A 155 -7.99 -2.00 -2.76
C SER A 155 -6.69 -2.05 -1.95
N LEU A 156 -5.53 -1.76 -2.55
CA LEU A 156 -4.26 -1.66 -1.84
C LEU A 156 -4.23 -0.38 -1.02
N VAL A 157 -4.76 -0.50 0.19
CA VAL A 157 -4.68 0.48 1.26
C VAL A 157 -3.84 -0.14 2.37
N ARG A 158 -2.77 0.56 2.78
CA ARG A 158 -1.85 0.02 3.79
C ARG A 158 -2.42 0.28 5.19
N GLY A 159 -2.09 -0.59 6.13
CA GLY A 159 -2.59 -0.51 7.51
C GLY A 159 -1.93 0.56 8.39
N LEU A 160 -0.96 1.30 7.85
CA LEU A 160 -0.26 2.39 8.53
C LEU A 160 -0.67 3.70 7.87
N ASP A 161 -1.26 4.60 8.66
CA ASP A 161 -1.93 5.79 8.13
C ASP A 161 -0.96 6.87 7.62
N TYR A 162 0.35 6.71 7.88
CA TYR A 162 1.40 7.66 7.49
C TYR A 162 1.74 7.65 5.98
N TYR A 163 1.32 6.63 5.23
CA TYR A 163 1.65 6.54 3.80
C TYR A 163 0.95 7.66 3.02
N ASN A 164 1.56 8.12 1.94
CA ASN A 164 0.99 9.02 0.93
C ASN A 164 1.54 8.67 -0.46
N ARG A 165 0.86 9.11 -1.53
CA ARG A 165 1.23 8.77 -2.92
C ARG A 165 1.48 7.25 -3.06
N THR A 166 2.61 6.83 -3.62
CA THR A 166 2.90 5.43 -3.95
C THR A 166 2.79 4.50 -2.75
N VAL A 167 2.07 3.40 -2.95
CA VAL A 167 2.15 2.19 -2.12
C VAL A 167 2.29 0.98 -3.03
N PHE A 168 3.00 -0.05 -2.59
CA PHE A 168 3.19 -1.25 -3.38
C PHE A 168 3.36 -2.50 -2.52
N GLU A 169 3.03 -3.65 -3.09
CA GLU A 169 3.23 -4.97 -2.50
C GLU A 169 3.64 -5.98 -3.56
N TRP A 170 4.50 -6.92 -3.19
CA TRP A 170 4.76 -8.13 -3.94
C TRP A 170 3.97 -9.27 -3.33
N VAL A 171 3.09 -9.87 -4.13
CA VAL A 171 2.18 -10.93 -3.69
C VAL A 171 2.49 -12.26 -4.37
N THR A 172 2.34 -13.36 -3.66
CA THR A 172 2.44 -14.72 -4.16
C THR A 172 1.20 -15.52 -3.76
N ASP A 173 0.77 -16.44 -4.61
CA ASP A 173 -0.29 -17.41 -4.36
C ASP A 173 0.19 -18.60 -3.53
N ALA A 174 1.51 -18.87 -3.51
CA ALA A 174 2.11 -19.99 -2.79
C ALA A 174 1.91 -19.94 -1.25
N LEU A 175 1.65 -18.76 -0.67
CA LEU A 175 1.49 -18.57 0.78
C LEU A 175 0.02 -18.60 1.24
N GLY A 176 -0.94 -18.78 0.34
CA GLY A 176 -2.38 -18.80 0.67
C GLY A 176 -2.93 -17.42 1.05
N ALA A 177 -3.78 -17.35 2.07
CA ALA A 177 -4.54 -16.14 2.42
C ALA A 177 -3.69 -14.90 2.81
N GLN A 178 -2.39 -15.07 3.07
CA GLN A 178 -1.43 -13.99 3.33
C GLN A 178 -0.29 -14.05 2.31
N GLY A 179 -0.59 -13.60 1.09
CA GLY A 179 0.33 -13.67 -0.04
C GLY A 179 1.42 -12.61 -0.08
N THR A 180 1.38 -11.58 0.77
CA THR A 180 2.35 -10.48 0.72
C THR A 180 3.73 -10.93 1.22
N VAL A 181 4.73 -10.90 0.33
CA VAL A 181 6.14 -11.22 0.64
C VAL A 181 6.93 -9.98 1.01
N LEU A 182 6.67 -8.87 0.30
CA LEU A 182 7.34 -7.60 0.47
C LEU A 182 6.33 -6.48 0.27
N ALA A 183 6.48 -5.39 1.00
CA ALA A 183 5.62 -4.23 0.86
C ALA A 183 6.36 -2.94 1.18
N GLY A 184 5.89 -1.83 0.62
CA GLY A 184 6.47 -0.52 0.86
C GLY A 184 5.57 0.60 0.34
N GLY A 185 6.10 1.82 0.40
CA GLY A 185 5.41 3.01 -0.07
C GLY A 185 6.09 4.28 0.41
N ARG A 186 5.59 5.42 -0.07
CA ARG A 186 6.07 6.76 0.28
C ARG A 186 5.35 7.30 1.51
N TYR A 187 6.06 8.02 2.37
CA TYR A 187 5.56 8.46 3.69
C TYR A 187 6.10 9.86 4.08
N ASP A 188 5.91 10.83 3.20
CA ASP A 188 6.53 12.17 3.29
C ASP A 188 6.25 12.89 4.63
N GLY A 189 5.10 12.63 5.26
CA GLY A 189 4.69 13.31 6.49
C GLY A 189 5.20 12.70 7.79
N LEU A 190 5.74 11.48 7.78
CA LEU A 190 6.04 10.73 9.02
C LEU A 190 7.11 11.42 9.87
N VAL A 191 8.17 11.95 9.26
CA VAL A 191 9.28 12.58 9.99
C VAL A 191 8.83 13.80 10.79
N ALA A 192 7.84 14.55 10.29
CA ALA A 192 7.30 15.71 10.99
C ALA A 192 6.30 15.35 12.11
N GLN A 193 5.87 14.09 12.20
CA GLN A 193 4.93 13.60 13.22
C GLN A 193 5.63 12.95 14.43
N LEU A 194 6.96 12.77 14.35
CA LEU A 194 7.83 12.24 15.42
C LEU A 194 8.46 13.39 16.21
#